data_AF-A0A0D3VGG6-F1
#
_entry.id   AF-A0A0D3VGG6-F1
#
_cell.length_a   1.000
_cell.length_b   1.000
_cell.length_c   1.000
_cell.angle_alpha   90.00
_cell.angle_beta   90.00
_cell.angle_gamma   90.00
#
_symmetry.space_group_name_H-M   'P 1'
#
loop_
_entity.id
_entity.type
_entity.pdbx_description
1 polymer ?
#
loop_
_entity_poly.entity_id
_entity_poly.type
_entity_poly.pdbx_seq_one_letter_code
_entity_poly.pdbx_strand_id
1 'polypeptide(L)' 'MNWYDTRDTGTGPEKFGINKYSNNKGPFSRCTDYVIFNNILSFEANEYTN' A
#
# COMPACT_ATOMS: atom_id res chain seq x y z
N MET A 1 -12.07 2.21 6.78
CA MET A 1 -11.85 0.96 6.02
C MET A 1 -10.56 1.11 5.24
N ASN A 2 -9.60 0.22 5.45
CA ASN A 2 -8.28 0.35 4.83
C ASN A 2 -8.34 -0.15 3.38
N TRP A 3 -7.33 0.19 2.57
CA TRP A 3 -7.25 -0.23 1.16
C TRP A 3 -7.42 -1.74 1.00
N TYR A 4 -6.79 -2.51 1.90
CA TYR A 4 -6.83 -3.97 1.87
C TYR A 4 -8.26 -4.50 2.03
N ASP A 5 -8.97 -4.11 3.08
CA ASP A 5 -10.34 -4.59 3.34
C ASP A 5 -11.30 -4.19 2.21
N THR A 6 -11.12 -2.98 1.65
CA THR A 6 -11.92 -2.54 0.49
C THR A 6 -11.70 -3.48 -0.69
N ARG A 7 -10.43 -3.81 -0.97
CA ARG A 7 -10.06 -4.74 -2.03
C ARG A 7 -10.53 -6.17 -1.78
N ASP A 8 -10.47 -6.62 -0.55
CA ASP A 8 -10.94 -7.95 -0.13
C ASP A 8 -12.45 -8.13 -0.33
N THR A 9 -13.25 -7.06 -0.14
CA THR A 9 -14.68 -7.07 -0.50
C THR A 9 -14.96 -7.05 -2.01
N GLY A 10 -13.91 -7.12 -2.85
CA GLY A 10 -14.02 -7.12 -4.31
C GLY A 10 -14.12 -5.73 -4.94
N THR A 11 -13.92 -4.65 -4.16
CA THR A 11 -14.06 -3.27 -4.63
C THR A 11 -12.76 -2.48 -4.48
N GLY A 12 -12.61 -1.36 -5.19
CA GLY A 12 -11.38 -0.55 -5.09
C GLY A 12 -10.15 -1.16 -5.79
N PRO A 13 -8.98 -0.49 -5.66
CA PRO A 13 -7.84 -0.68 -6.55
C PRO A 13 -7.02 -1.93 -6.24
N GLU A 14 -6.44 -2.58 -7.28
CA GLU A 14 -5.64 -3.81 -7.10
C GLU A 14 -4.26 -3.60 -6.43
N LYS A 15 -3.86 -2.33 -6.26
CA LYS A 15 -2.53 -1.97 -5.76
C LYS A 15 -2.57 -0.79 -4.80
N PHE A 16 -1.65 -0.80 -3.85
CA PHE A 16 -1.42 0.29 -2.91
C PHE A 16 -0.10 0.98 -3.19
N GLY A 17 -0.11 2.30 -3.36
CA GLY A 17 1.08 3.09 -3.61
C GLY A 17 1.74 3.57 -2.32
N ILE A 18 2.99 3.15 -2.09
CA ILE A 18 3.85 3.66 -1.02
C ILE A 18 4.68 4.80 -1.60
N ASN A 19 4.34 6.02 -1.23
CA ASN A 19 5.09 7.19 -1.69
C ASN A 19 6.39 7.35 -0.89
N LYS A 20 7.53 7.27 -1.57
CA LYS A 20 8.85 7.33 -0.95
C LYS A 20 9.38 8.75 -0.72
N TYR A 21 8.61 9.80 -1.02
CA TYR A 21 8.91 11.23 -0.83
C TYR A 21 10.37 11.58 -0.43
N SER A 22 10.72 11.45 0.86
CA SER A 22 12.00 11.86 1.46
C SER A 22 13.23 11.01 1.07
N ASN A 23 13.05 9.83 0.50
CA ASN A 23 14.12 8.94 0.03
C ASN A 23 14.12 8.79 -1.50
N ASN A 24 13.57 9.79 -2.21
CA ASN A 24 13.63 9.84 -3.66
C ASN A 24 15.05 10.25 -4.10
N LYS A 25 15.97 9.28 -4.18
CA LYS A 25 17.34 9.49 -4.66
C LYS A 25 17.41 9.25 -6.17
N GLY A 26 17.84 10.27 -6.92
CA GLY A 26 18.01 10.21 -8.38
C GLY A 26 17.10 11.20 -9.13
N PRO A 27 17.17 11.24 -10.49
CA PRO A 27 16.46 12.22 -11.30
C PRO A 27 14.97 11.85 -11.53
N PHE A 28 14.29 11.38 -10.49
CA PHE A 28 12.90 10.91 -10.60
C PHE A 28 11.93 11.99 -10.14
N SER A 29 10.96 12.34 -11.00
CA SER A 29 9.82 13.20 -10.63
C SER A 29 8.89 12.54 -9.60
N ARG A 30 8.87 11.20 -9.54
CA ARG A 30 8.17 10.42 -8.51
C ARG A 30 8.78 9.02 -8.37
N CYS A 31 9.01 8.58 -7.14
CA CYS A 31 9.33 7.19 -6.81
C CYS A 31 8.22 6.62 -5.89
N THR A 32 7.48 5.64 -6.40
CA THR A 32 6.38 5.00 -5.68
C THR A 32 6.56 3.50 -5.82
N ASP A 33 6.63 2.80 -4.70
CA ASP A 33 6.56 1.36 -4.68
C ASP A 33 5.09 0.96 -4.63
N TYR A 34 4.73 -0.15 -5.27
CA TYR A 34 3.38 -0.66 -5.22
C TYR A 34 3.34 -2.03 -4.56
N VAL A 35 2.42 -2.18 -3.63
CA VAL A 35 2.00 -3.49 -3.12
C VAL A 35 0.84 -3.97 -3.99
N ILE A 36 0.94 -5.19 -4.51
CA ILE A 36 -0.12 -5.82 -5.32
C ILE A 36 -0.92 -6.75 -4.42
N PHE A 37 -2.24 -6.56 -4.36
CA PHE A 37 -3.12 -7.30 -3.46
C PHE A 37 -2.96 -8.83 -3.59
N ASN A 38 -3.00 -9.35 -4.82
CA ASN A 38 -2.91 -10.78 -5.10
C ASN A 38 -1.55 -11.41 -4.75
N ASN A 39 -0.52 -10.61 -4.46
CA ASN A 39 0.83 -11.10 -4.15
C ASN A 39 1.10 -11.11 -2.64
N ILE A 40 0.14 -10.70 -1.81
CA ILE A 40 0.27 -10.71 -0.35
C ILE A 40 -0.01 -12.15 0.15
N LEU A 41 1.01 -12.80 0.71
CA LEU A 41 0.87 -14.14 1.31
C LEU A 41 0.41 -14.06 2.78
N SER A 42 0.93 -13.07 3.51
CA SER A 42 0.58 -12.81 4.90
C SER A 42 0.83 -11.34 5.23
N PHE A 43 0.08 -10.82 6.19
CA PHE A 43 0.28 -9.49 6.74
C PHE A 43 -0.21 -9.44 8.19
N GLU A 44 0.24 -8.44 8.91
CA GLU A 44 -0.14 -8.16 10.29
C GLU A 44 -0.81 -6.79 10.34
N ALA A 45 -1.91 -6.67 11.09
CA ALA A 45 -2.61 -5.42 11.32
C ALA A 45 -2.64 -5.17 12.83
N ASN A 46 -2.02 -4.06 13.24
CA ASN A 46 -1.99 -3.62 14.63
C ASN A 46 -2.80 -2.34 14.78
N GLU A 47 -3.77 -2.35 15.70
CA GLU A 47 -4.56 -1.18 16.07
C GLU A 47 -4.29 -0.84 17.53
N TYR A 48 -3.99 0.43 17.79
CA TYR A 48 -3.82 0.94 19.15
C TYR A 48 -5.06 1.74 19.55
N THR A 49 -5.60 1.43 20.72
CA THR A 49 -6.58 2.27 21.43
C THR A 49 -5.83 3.16 22.42
N ASN A 50 -6.31 4.39 22.62
CA ASN A 50 -5.85 5.25 23.71
C ASN A 50 -6.40 4.78 25.05
#